data_AF-A0A563DCQ6-F1
#
_entry.id   AF-A0A563DCQ6-F1
#
_cell.length_a   1.000
_cell.length_b   1.000
_cell.length_c   1.000
_cell.angle_alpha   90.00
_cell.angle_beta   90.00
_cell.angle_gamma   90.00
#
_symmetry.space_group_name_H-M   'P 1'
#
loop_
_entity.id
_entity.type
_entity.pdbx_description
1 polymer ?
#
loop_
_entity_poly.entity_id
_entity_poly.type
_entity_poly.pdbx_seq_one_letter_code
_entity_poly.pdbx_strand_id
1 'polypeptide(L)' 'MKISISGFDSTLAIPDDGGIATIVIQDDLLLRKIIEDLLDDYTKKAANNHIVISDGDDLLNLPKDALLATDV' A
#
# COMPACT_ATOMS: atom_id res chain seq x y z
N MET A 1 11.00 2.91 5.39
CA MET A 1 9.81 2.84 4.49
C MET A 1 8.59 3.59 5.03
N LYS A 2 7.81 4.26 4.17
CA LYS A 2 6.59 5.01 4.48
C LYS A 2 5.45 4.61 3.55
N ILE A 3 4.25 4.46 4.09
CA ILE A 3 3.03 4.10 3.35
C ILE A 3 2.02 5.24 3.55
N SER A 4 1.64 5.89 2.44
CA SER A 4 0.59 6.91 2.41
C SER A 4 -0.59 6.40 1.62
N ILE A 5 -1.79 6.51 2.20
CA ILE A 5 -3.03 6.04 1.58
C ILE A 5 -3.99 7.22 1.47
N SER A 6 -4.48 7.48 0.26
CA SER A 6 -5.48 8.51 -0.01
C SER A 6 -6.72 8.29 0.84
N GLY A 7 -7.14 9.32 1.60
CA GLY A 7 -8.25 9.22 2.56
C GLY A 7 -7.82 8.95 4.01
N PHE A 8 -6.51 8.76 4.26
CA PHE A 8 -5.93 8.72 5.61
C PHE A 8 -5.09 9.96 5.84
N ASP A 9 -5.30 10.63 6.97
CA ASP A 9 -4.51 11.81 7.37
C ASP A 9 -3.10 11.44 7.82
N SER A 10 -2.86 10.15 8.10
CA SER A 10 -1.60 9.66 8.66
C SER A 10 -0.83 8.82 7.65
N THR A 11 0.48 9.09 7.55
CA THR A 11 1.45 8.21 6.89
C THR A 11 1.93 7.17 7.90
N LEU A 12 1.91 5.91 7.52
CA LEU A 12 2.45 4.82 8.33
C LEU A 12 3.94 4.68 8.03
N ALA A 13 4.76 4.60 9.08
CA ALA A 13 6.18 4.41 8.96
C ALA A 13 6.56 3.00 9.42
N ILE A 14 7.35 2.30 8.61
CA ILE A 14 8.03 1.05 8.97
C ILE A 14 9.51 1.39 9.18
N PRO A 15 10.09 1.10 10.36
CA PRO A 15 11.50 1.30 10.66
C PRO A 15 12.43 0.58 9.67
N ASP A 16 13.64 1.13 9.49
CA ASP A 16 14.62 0.63 8.52
C ASP A 16 15.27 -0.69 8.95
N ASP A 17 15.24 -1.01 10.25
CA ASP A 17 15.65 -2.31 10.81
C ASP A 17 14.57 -3.40 10.66
N GLY A 18 13.50 -3.09 9.93
CA GLY A 18 12.36 -3.96 9.71
C GLY A 18 11.27 -3.79 10.77
N GLY A 19 10.10 -4.38 10.52
CA GLY A 19 8.98 -4.28 11.44
C GLY A 19 7.66 -4.66 10.79
N ILE A 20 6.60 -4.60 11.59
CA ILE A 20 5.23 -4.85 11.14
C ILE A 20 4.44 -3.57 11.44
N ALA A 21 3.87 -2.97 10.40
CA ALA A 21 2.83 -1.97 10.55
C ALA A 21 1.47 -2.63 10.30
N THR A 22 0.49 -2.36 11.16
CA THR A 22 -0.87 -2.87 11.03
C THR A 22 -1.82 -1.72 10.80
N ILE A 23 -2.66 -1.86 9.76
CA ILE A 23 -3.73 -0.92 9.44
C ILE A 23 -5.05 -1.63 9.72
N VAL A 24 -5.91 -1.00 10.52
CA VAL A 24 -7.27 -1.48 10.76
C VAL A 24 -8.23 -0.57 10.01
N ILE A 25 -8.96 -1.11 9.05
CA ILE A 25 -9.94 -0.38 8.23
C ILE A 25 -11.31 -0.94 8.58
N GLN A 26 -12.18 -0.09 9.12
CA GLN A 26 -13.54 -0.48 9.54
C GLN A 26 -14.60 -0.25 8.45
N ASP A 27 -14.29 0.57 7.45
CA ASP A 27 -15.19 0.83 6.33
C ASP A 27 -14.94 -0.19 5.23
N ASP A 28 -15.96 -1.03 4.95
CA ASP A 28 -15.88 -2.10 3.97
C ASP A 28 -15.67 -1.60 2.54
N LEU A 29 -16.25 -0.45 2.18
CA LEU A 29 -16.12 0.13 0.84
C LEU A 29 -14.70 0.68 0.65
N LEU A 30 -14.15 1.33 1.67
CA LEU A 30 -12.78 1.81 1.68
C LEU A 30 -11.78 0.66 1.62
N LEU A 31 -11.99 -0.39 2.42
CA LEU A 31 -11.15 -1.59 2.39
C LEU A 31 -11.15 -2.23 1.00
N ARG A 32 -12.33 -2.42 0.41
CA ARG A 32 -12.47 -2.97 -0.94
C ARG A 32 -11.69 -2.14 -1.96
N LYS A 33 -11.85 -0.81 -1.92
CA LYS A 33 -11.17 0.09 -2.86
C LYS A 33 -9.65 0.00 -2.75
N ILE A 34 -9.11 -0.03 -1.53
CA ILE A 34 -7.67 -0.17 -1.28
C ILE A 34 -7.14 -1.49 -1.84
N ILE A 35 -7.87 -2.60 -1.64
CA ILE A 35 -7.47 -3.91 -2.18
C ILE A 35 -7.53 -3.92 -3.71
N GLU A 36 -8.59 -3.37 -4.31
CA GLU A 36 -8.72 -3.26 -5.77
C GLU A 36 -7.58 -2.40 -6.36
N ASP A 37 -7.25 -1.26 -5.73
CA ASP A 37 -6.15 -0.40 -6.16
C ASP A 37 -4.78 -1.12 -6.07
N LEU A 38 -4.51 -1.86 -4.99
CA LEU A 38 -3.31 -2.69 -4.88
C LEU A 38 -3.24 -3.72 -6.00
N LEU A 39 -4.33 -4.43 -6.28
CA LEU A 39 -4.35 -5.48 -7.30
C LEU A 39 -4.27 -4.92 -8.74
N ASP A 40 -4.83 -3.74 -8.98
CA ASP A 40 -4.81 -3.10 -10.30
C ASP A 40 -3.37 -2.73 -10.72
N ASP A 41 -2.51 -2.33 -9.77
CA ASP A 41 -1.07 -2.14 -9.99
C ASP A 41 -0.38 -3.43 -10.46
N TYR A 42 -0.70 -4.59 -9.87
CA TYR A 42 -0.14 -5.89 -10.28
C TYR A 42 -0.75 -6.41 -11.60
N THR A 43 -1.98 -6.03 -11.93
CA THR A 43 -2.67 -6.51 -13.14
C THR A 43 -2.51 -5.62 -14.37
N LYS A 44 -1.68 -4.56 -14.29
CA LYS A 44 -1.39 -3.60 -15.37
C LYS A 44 -2.63 -2.88 -15.91
N LYS A 45 -3.67 -2.75 -15.11
CA LYS A 45 -4.74 -1.79 -15.38
C LYS A 45 -4.21 -0.38 -15.11
N ALA A 46 -4.99 0.64 -15.46
CA ALA A 46 -4.56 2.03 -15.25
C ALA A 46 -4.12 2.22 -13.79
N ALA A 47 -2.87 2.63 -13.59
CA ALA A 47 -2.29 2.79 -12.25
C ALA A 47 -3.10 3.81 -11.45
N ASN A 48 -3.57 3.40 -10.27
CA ASN A 48 -4.28 4.26 -9.35
C ASN A 48 -3.33 4.65 -8.22
N ASN A 49 -2.93 5.93 -8.18
CA ASN A 49 -1.99 6.47 -7.19
C ASN A 49 -2.62 6.66 -5.79
N HIS A 50 -3.63 5.88 -5.43
CA HIS A 50 -4.30 5.97 -4.14
C HIS A 50 -3.43 5.45 -2.99
N ILE A 51 -2.46 4.58 -3.30
CA ILE A 51 -1.50 4.05 -2.33
C ILE A 51 -0.11 4.38 -2.85
N VAL A 52 0.67 5.07 -2.03
CA VAL A 52 2.04 5.45 -2.34
C VAL A 52 2.93 4.87 -1.26
N ILE A 53 3.86 4.02 -1.67
CA ILE A 53 4.89 3.47 -0.77
C ILE A 53 6.23 4.06 -1.19
N SER A 54 6.94 4.64 -0.23
CA SER A 54 8.28 5.18 -0.44
C SER A 54 9.27 4.61 0.56
N ASP A 55 10.54 4.59 0.18
CA ASP A 55 11.65 4.36 1.09
C ASP A 55 12.61 5.55 1.04
N GLY A 56 12.64 6.34 2.10
CA GLY A 56 13.19 7.70 2.04
C GLY A 56 12.45 8.55 0.98
N ASP A 57 13.21 9.05 0.02
CA ASP A 57 12.72 9.86 -1.12
C ASP A 57 12.39 9.01 -2.36
N ASP A 58 12.69 7.70 -2.33
CA ASP A 58 12.49 6.80 -3.47
C ASP A 58 11.07 6.20 -3.44
N LEU A 59 10.36 6.29 -4.57
CA LEU A 59 9.05 5.66 -4.74
C LEU A 59 9.22 4.19 -5.13
N LEU A 60 8.53 3.30 -4.42
CA LEU A 60 8.56 1.86 -4.71
C LEU A 60 7.56 1.50 -5.81
N ASN A 61 7.97 0.61 -6.70
CA ASN A 61 7.14 0.03 -7.75
C ASN A 61 6.60 -1.31 -7.25
N LEU A 62 5.35 -1.35 -6.75
CA LEU A 62 4.80 -2.51 -6.05
C LEU A 62 4.92 -3.83 -6.83
N PRO A 63 4.55 -3.91 -8.13
CA PRO A 63 4.74 -5.12 -8.92
C PRO A 63 6.17 -5.68 -8.95
N LYS A 64 7.18 -4.83 -8.77
CA LYS A 64 8.60 -5.20 -8.85
C LYS A 64 9.23 -5.37 -7.47
N ASP A 65 8.88 -4.49 -6.54
CA ASP A 65 9.60 -4.28 -5.29
C ASP A 65 8.85 -4.84 -4.07
N ALA A 66 7.60 -5.29 -4.23
CA ALA A 66 6.75 -5.80 -3.13
C ALA A 66 6.15 -7.18 -3.42
N LEU A 67 5.98 -7.97 -2.35
CA LEU A 67 5.24 -9.24 -2.35
C LEU A 67 3.86 -9.03 -1.72
N LEU A 68 2.81 -9.26 -2.50
CA LEU A 68 1.44 -9.31 -2.01
C LEU A 68 1.04 -10.77 -1.77
N ALA A 69 0.56 -11.08 -0.58
CA ALA A 69 0.10 -12.42 -0.20
C ALA A 69 -1.34 -12.37 0.34
N THR A 70 -2.21 -13.20 -0.23
CA THR A 70 -3.59 -13.47 0.20
C THR A 70 -3.83 -14.97 0.07
N ASP A 71 -4.63 -15.58 0.96
CA ASP A 71 -4.77 -17.04 1.12
C ASP A 71 -3.43 -17.75 1.47
N VAL A 72 -3.22 -18.06 2.76
CA VAL A 72 -1.93 -18.56 3.32
C VAL A 72 -1.98 -20.06 3.56
#